data_AF-A0A7K1GHA0-F1
#
_entry.id   AF-A0A7K1GHA0-F1
#
_cell.length_a   1.000
_cell.length_b   1.000
_cell.length_c   1.000
_cell.angle_alpha   90.00
_cell.angle_beta   90.00
_cell.angle_gamma   90.00
#
_symmetry.space_group_name_H-M   'P 1'
#
loop_
_entity.id
_entity.type
_entity.pdbx_description
1 polymer ?
#
loop_
_entity_poly.entity_id
_entity_poly.type
_entity_poly.pdbx_seq_one_letter_code
_entity_poly.pdbx_strand_id
1 'polypeptide(L)'
;MIEDDKRIEDLVNKLMSADSLEQAPADFTDNVMSKIEAISESKTIVYKPLIPKYVWWLIASGFVGLVGYALFSKSNDTTSLSERYNLPDVSFSLWENFSFDFSNALMHATVLLAIMVGVQIPLLKQYFNNRLSY
;
A
#
# COMPACT_ATOMS: atom_id res chain seq x y z
N MET A 1 -3.28 -22.92 69.89
CA MET A 1 -3.28 -21.81 68.91
C MET A 1 -1.96 -21.76 68.15
N ILE A 2 -0.83 -21.28 68.71
CA ILE A 2 0.46 -21.20 67.96
C ILE A 2 1.01 -22.59 67.56
N GLU A 3 0.79 -23.61 68.39
CA GLU A 3 1.26 -24.97 68.13
C GLU A 3 0.42 -25.71 67.08
N ASP A 4 -0.86 -25.34 66.94
CA ASP A 4 -1.75 -25.91 65.95
C ASP A 4 -1.39 -25.40 64.54
N ASP A 5 -1.14 -24.10 64.39
CA ASP A 5 -0.75 -23.49 63.10
C ASP A 5 0.54 -24.11 62.55
N LYS A 6 1.54 -24.34 63.40
CA LYS A 6 2.79 -25.00 63.00
C LYS A 6 2.58 -26.42 62.47
N ARG A 7 1.64 -27.16 63.06
CA ARG A 7 1.31 -28.52 62.63
C ARG A 7 0.57 -28.52 61.29
N ILE A 8 -0.26 -27.51 61.05
CA ILE A 8 -0.93 -27.33 59.75
C ILE A 8 0.08 -26.97 58.67
N GLU A 9 1.02 -26.05 58.95
CA GLU A 9 2.10 -25.71 58.01
C GLU A 9 2.98 -26.91 57.68
N ASP A 10 3.35 -27.71 58.68
CA ASP A 10 4.17 -28.92 58.47
C ASP A 10 3.45 -29.96 57.61
N LEU A 11 2.13 -30.14 57.82
CA LEU A 11 1.29 -31.01 56.99
C LEU A 11 1.18 -30.52 55.55
N VAL A 12 1.00 -29.21 55.34
CA VAL A 12 0.94 -28.61 53.99
C VAL A 12 2.28 -28.76 53.28
N ASN A 13 3.39 -28.51 53.97
CA ASN A 13 4.73 -28.62 53.39
C ASN A 13 5.06 -30.08 53.03
N LYS A 14 4.64 -31.03 53.87
CA LYS A 14 4.78 -32.47 53.61
C LYS A 14 3.92 -32.94 52.46
N LEU A 15 2.70 -32.40 52.29
CA LEU A 15 1.84 -32.67 51.14
C LEU A 15 2.43 -32.10 49.85
N MET A 16 2.89 -30.84 49.86
CA MET A 16 3.54 -30.20 48.70
C MET A 16 4.87 -30.86 48.31
N SER A 17 5.60 -31.44 49.27
CA SER A 17 6.86 -32.14 49.00
C SER A 17 6.66 -33.61 48.59
N ALA A 18 5.56 -34.23 49.00
CA ALA A 18 5.24 -35.62 48.66
C ALA A 18 4.60 -35.74 47.27
N ASP A 19 3.96 -34.68 46.80
CA ASP A 19 3.51 -34.59 45.42
C ASP A 19 4.72 -34.27 44.54
N SER A 20 5.10 -35.19 43.66
CA SER A 20 6.18 -34.94 42.71
C SER A 20 5.77 -33.74 41.86
N LEU A 21 6.44 -32.60 42.01
CA LEU A 21 6.25 -31.42 41.18
C LEU A 21 6.14 -31.87 39.73
N GLU A 22 4.95 -31.70 39.13
CA GLU A 22 4.72 -31.96 37.71
C GLU A 22 5.68 -31.06 36.93
N GLN A 23 6.84 -31.59 36.58
CA GLN A 23 7.79 -30.86 35.78
C GLN A 23 7.20 -30.74 34.39
N ALA A 24 7.20 -29.50 33.88
CA ALA A 24 6.88 -29.26 32.49
C ALA A 24 7.74 -30.22 31.63
N PRO A 25 7.14 -30.87 30.62
CA PRO A 25 7.89 -31.73 29.72
C PRO A 25 9.10 -30.97 29.17
N ALA A 26 10.22 -31.66 28.96
CA ALA A 26 11.47 -31.05 28.50
C ALA A 26 11.26 -30.17 27.24
N ASP A 27 10.32 -30.57 26.38
CA ASP A 27 10.00 -29.91 25.11
C ASP A 27 8.90 -28.84 25.22
N PHE A 28 8.45 -28.50 26.44
CA PHE A 28 7.40 -27.50 26.64
C PHE A 28 7.81 -26.14 26.09
N THR A 29 9.02 -25.69 26.45
CA THR A 29 9.56 -24.41 25.98
C THR A 29 9.71 -24.40 24.47
N ASP A 30 10.23 -25.48 23.87
CA ASP A 30 10.44 -25.57 22.43
C ASP A 30 9.11 -25.57 21.65
N ASN A 31 8.09 -26.28 22.17
CA ASN A 31 6.76 -26.29 21.56
C ASN A 31 6.03 -24.95 21.69
N VAL A 32 6.20 -24.25 22.82
CA VAL A 32 5.62 -22.91 23.01
C VAL A 32 6.34 -21.90 22.13
N MET A 33 7.68 -21.94 22.09
CA MET A 33 8.48 -21.03 21.28
C MET A 33 8.21 -21.22 19.79
N SER A 34 8.11 -22.47 19.29
CA SER A 34 7.83 -22.71 17.86
C SER A 34 6.43 -22.24 17.44
N LYS A 35 5.43 -22.36 18.33
CA LYS A 35 4.08 -21.83 18.09
C LYS A 35 4.08 -20.30 18.11
N ILE A 36 4.82 -19.68 19.03
CA ILE A 36 4.96 -18.22 19.09
C ILE A 36 5.67 -17.70 17.84
N GLU A 37 6.72 -18.38 17.39
CA GLU A 37 7.51 -18.01 16.21
C GLU A 37 6.66 -18.11 14.94
N ALA A 38 5.87 -19.18 14.77
CA ALA A 38 4.93 -19.32 13.65
C ALA A 38 3.83 -18.24 13.65
N ILE A 39 3.33 -17.84 14.82
CA ILE A 39 2.35 -16.75 14.95
C ILE A 39 3.04 -15.39 14.67
N SER A 40 4.27 -15.20 15.13
CA SER A 40 5.05 -13.98 14.94
C SER A 40 5.44 -13.78 13.47
N GLU A 41 5.85 -14.84 12.79
CA GLU A 41 6.18 -14.84 11.36
C GLU A 41 4.93 -14.56 10.52
N SER A 42 3.76 -15.05 10.94
CA SER A 42 2.46 -14.69 10.33
C SER A 42 2.06 -13.21 10.54
N LYS A 43 2.62 -12.58 11.58
CA LYS A 43 2.47 -11.16 11.91
C LYS A 43 3.65 -10.32 11.42
N THR A 44 4.48 -10.85 10.52
CA THR A 44 5.38 -10.01 9.74
C THR A 44 4.51 -9.01 9.02
N ILE A 45 4.71 -7.73 9.34
CA ILE A 45 3.94 -6.62 8.78
C ILE A 45 4.23 -6.64 7.28
N VAL A 46 3.41 -7.35 6.51
CA VAL A 46 3.56 -7.41 5.06
C VAL A 46 3.24 -6.00 4.58
N TYR A 47 4.30 -5.24 4.32
CA TYR A 47 4.24 -3.91 3.75
C TYR A 47 3.60 -4.03 2.37
N LYS A 48 2.28 -3.98 2.35
CA LYS A 48 1.50 -3.94 1.13
C LYS A 48 1.84 -2.60 0.48
N PRO A 49 2.31 -2.59 -0.78
CA PRO A 49 2.69 -1.34 -1.42
C PRO A 49 1.48 -0.41 -1.41
N LEU A 50 1.65 0.78 -0.83
CA LEU A 50 0.61 1.80 -0.60
C LEU A 50 -0.21 2.11 -1.86
N ILE A 51 0.42 1.93 -3.02
CA ILE A 51 -0.22 1.93 -4.33
C ILE A 51 0.17 0.63 -5.02
N PRO A 52 -0.78 -0.25 -5.36
CA PRO A 52 -0.48 -1.48 -6.06
C PRO A 52 -0.11 -1.19 -7.52
N LYS A 53 0.69 -2.07 -8.13
CA LYS A 53 1.35 -1.85 -9.43
C LYS A 53 0.38 -1.51 -10.57
N TYR A 54 -0.86 -2.01 -10.52
CA TYR A 54 -1.88 -1.71 -11.52
C TYR A 54 -2.36 -0.25 -11.49
N VAL A 55 -2.36 0.41 -10.34
CA VAL A 55 -2.76 1.83 -10.21
C VAL A 55 -1.71 2.75 -10.83
N TRP A 56 -0.43 2.36 -10.81
CA TRP A 56 0.62 3.08 -11.54
C TRP A 56 0.39 3.06 -13.05
N TRP A 57 -0.02 1.90 -13.57
CA TRP A 57 -0.34 1.76 -14.99
C TRP A 57 -1.59 2.57 -15.37
N LEU A 58 -2.60 2.61 -14.49
CA LEU A 58 -3.79 3.45 -14.64
C LEU A 58 -3.44 4.95 -14.68
N ILE A 59 -2.60 5.43 -13.76
CA ILE A 59 -2.16 6.83 -13.71
C ILE A 59 -1.36 7.19 -14.96
N ALA A 60 -0.41 6.33 -15.36
CA ALA A 60 0.38 6.54 -16.57
C ALA A 60 -0.51 6.59 -17.82
N SER A 61 -1.45 5.65 -17.95
CA SER A 61 -2.41 5.61 -19.05
C SER A 61 -3.32 6.84 -19.07
N GLY A 62 -3.80 7.30 -17.91
CA GLY A 62 -4.60 8.52 -17.80
C GLY A 62 -3.82 9.76 -18.19
N PHE A 63 -2.56 9.86 -17.76
CA PHE A 63 -1.67 10.95 -18.13
C PHE A 63 -1.39 10.98 -19.64
N VAL A 64 -1.06 9.83 -20.23
CA VAL A 64 -0.85 9.69 -21.67
C VAL A 64 -2.13 10.02 -22.45
N GLY A 65 -3.31 9.60 -21.96
CA GLY A 65 -4.59 9.94 -22.57
C GLY A 65 -4.89 11.43 -22.54
N LEU A 66 -4.57 12.11 -21.43
CA LEU A 66 -4.80 13.54 -21.26
C LEU A 66 -3.83 14.38 -22.11
N VAL A 67 -2.55 13.98 -22.16
CA VAL A 67 -1.55 14.58 -23.05
C VAL A 67 -1.89 14.32 -24.51
N GLY A 68 -2.30 13.09 -24.85
CA GLY A 68 -2.75 12.73 -26.18
C GLY A 68 -3.94 13.60 -26.60
N TYR A 69 -5.00 13.64 -25.79
CA TYR A 69 -6.14 14.51 -26.02
C TYR A 69 -5.73 15.97 -26.20
N ALA A 70 -4.81 16.47 -25.37
CA ALA A 70 -4.32 17.84 -25.49
C ALA A 70 -3.53 18.11 -26.79
N LEU A 71 -2.79 17.12 -27.31
CA LEU A 71 -2.09 17.25 -28.59
C LEU A 71 -3.05 17.15 -29.78
N PHE A 72 -4.07 16.29 -29.70
CA PHE A 72 -5.02 16.06 -30.79
C PHE A 72 -6.20 17.06 -30.80
N SER A 73 -6.55 17.69 -29.68
CA SER A 73 -7.67 18.65 -29.60
C SER A 73 -7.35 20.02 -30.20
N LYS A 74 -6.10 20.27 -30.63
CA LYS A 74 -5.65 21.53 -31.22
C LYS A 74 -5.36 21.39 -32.73
N SER A 75 -6.15 20.58 -33.43
CA SER A 75 -6.02 20.40 -34.89
C SER A 75 -6.96 21.30 -35.69
N ASN A 76 -7.03 22.59 -35.31
CA ASN A 76 -7.89 23.58 -35.97
C ASN A 76 -7.05 24.69 -36.62
N ASP A 77 -5.80 24.87 -36.17
CA ASP A 77 -4.88 25.86 -36.72
C ASP A 77 -3.78 25.15 -37.51
N THR A 78 -4.03 25.08 -38.82
CA THR A 78 -3.06 25.08 -39.93
C THR A 78 -1.62 24.69 -39.57
N THR A 79 -1.31 23.40 -39.72
CA THR A 79 -0.14 22.79 -40.38
C THR A 79 0.00 21.39 -39.78
N SER A 80 -0.72 20.44 -40.37
CA SER A 80 -0.99 19.15 -39.77
C SER A 80 0.28 18.26 -39.77
N LEU A 81 0.61 17.69 -38.61
CA LEU A 81 1.65 16.66 -38.50
C LEU A 81 1.23 15.36 -39.23
N SER A 82 -0.06 15.19 -39.50
CA SER A 82 -0.64 14.07 -40.26
C SER A 82 -0.23 14.08 -41.74
N GLU A 83 -0.09 15.24 -42.37
CA GLU A 83 0.45 15.36 -43.75
C GLU A 83 1.90 14.87 -43.86
N ARG A 84 2.68 14.90 -42.77
CA ARG A 84 4.09 14.50 -42.76
C ARG A 84 4.30 13.00 -42.54
N TYR A 85 3.30 12.29 -42.02
CA TYR A 85 3.40 10.87 -41.63
C TYR A 85 2.31 9.96 -42.23
N ASN A 86 1.41 10.48 -43.08
CA ASN A 86 0.37 9.74 -43.80
C ASN A 86 -0.38 8.73 -42.90
N LEU A 87 -0.78 9.19 -41.71
CA LEU A 87 -1.51 8.37 -40.74
C LEU A 87 -2.99 8.35 -41.12
N PRO A 88 -3.66 7.19 -41.07
CA PRO A 88 -5.09 7.09 -41.37
C PRO A 88 -5.89 7.87 -40.32
N ASP A 89 -6.84 8.68 -40.80
CA ASP A 89 -7.78 9.43 -39.96
C ASP A 89 -8.69 8.47 -39.19
N VAL A 90 -8.50 8.42 -37.87
CA VAL A 90 -9.34 7.61 -36.97
C VAL A 90 -10.34 8.55 -36.31
N SER A 91 -11.53 8.68 -36.89
CA SER A 91 -12.60 9.51 -36.33
C SER A 91 -13.34 8.78 -35.22
N PHE A 92 -13.20 9.27 -33.98
CA PHE A 92 -13.97 8.80 -32.83
C PHE A 92 -15.12 9.76 -32.56
N SER A 93 -16.27 9.53 -33.19
CA SER A 93 -17.47 10.38 -33.13
C SER A 93 -18.23 10.36 -31.78
N LEU A 94 -17.73 9.65 -30.77
CA LEU A 94 -18.41 9.52 -29.47
C LEU A 94 -18.41 10.80 -28.62
N TRP A 95 -17.63 11.82 -28.99
CA TRP A 95 -17.44 13.06 -28.22
C TRP A 95 -17.96 14.33 -28.91
N GLU A 96 -18.57 14.23 -30.09
CA GLU A 96 -18.97 15.40 -30.91
C GLU A 96 -19.96 16.36 -30.23
N ASN A 97 -20.62 15.95 -29.14
CA ASN A 97 -21.56 16.79 -28.38
C ASN A 97 -20.95 17.47 -27.12
N PHE A 98 -19.68 17.22 -26.80
CA PHE A 98 -19.00 17.86 -25.67
C PHE A 98 -18.12 19.02 -26.16
N SER A 99 -18.75 20.08 -26.67
CA SER A 99 -18.07 21.33 -27.01
C SER A 99 -17.80 22.14 -25.74
N PHE A 100 -16.71 21.82 -25.05
CA PHE A 100 -16.16 22.67 -23.99
C PHE A 100 -15.08 23.59 -24.57
N ASP A 101 -15.37 24.88 -24.66
CA ASP A 101 -14.40 25.91 -25.03
C ASP A 101 -13.42 26.16 -23.87
N PHE A 102 -12.38 25.34 -23.77
CA PHE A 102 -11.26 25.60 -22.87
C PHE A 102 -10.32 26.64 -23.48
N SER A 103 -10.05 27.71 -22.72
CA SER A 103 -8.97 28.64 -23.09
C SER A 103 -7.63 27.90 -23.17
N ASN A 104 -6.80 28.25 -24.14
CA ASN A 104 -5.44 27.72 -24.32
C ASN A 104 -4.65 27.74 -22.99
N ALA A 105 -4.77 28.81 -22.21
CA ALA A 105 -4.09 28.94 -20.91
C ALA A 105 -4.58 27.90 -19.90
N LEU A 106 -5.89 27.63 -19.87
CA LEU A 106 -6.54 26.68 -18.97
C LEU A 106 -6.12 25.24 -19.28
N MET A 107 -6.06 24.89 -20.57
CA MET A 107 -5.55 23.62 -21.04
C MET A 107 -4.09 23.36 -20.62
N HIS A 108 -3.22 24.36 -20.79
CA HIS A 108 -1.81 24.25 -20.40
C HIS A 108 -1.66 24.15 -18.88
N ALA A 109 -2.47 24.91 -18.13
CA ALA A 109 -2.51 24.84 -16.67
C ALA A 109 -2.96 23.46 -16.17
N THR A 110 -3.99 22.85 -16.79
CA THR A 110 -4.46 21.51 -16.43
C THR A 110 -3.40 20.45 -16.69
N VAL A 111 -2.70 20.50 -17.81
CA VAL A 111 -1.59 19.57 -18.11
C VAL A 111 -0.47 19.72 -17.08
N LEU A 112 -0.07 20.96 -16.77
CA LEU A 112 0.98 21.23 -15.79
C LEU A 112 0.56 20.75 -14.38
N LEU A 113 -0.69 20.98 -13.99
CA LEU A 113 -1.25 20.50 -12.73
C LEU A 113 -1.26 18.97 -12.68
N ALA A 114 -1.67 18.30 -13.75
CA ALA A 114 -1.65 16.84 -13.84
C ALA A 114 -0.23 16.27 -13.67
N ILE A 115 0.78 16.89 -14.31
CA ILE A 115 2.19 16.54 -14.10
C ILE A 115 2.59 16.75 -12.64
N MET A 116 2.27 17.91 -12.08
CA MET A 116 2.65 18.29 -10.73
C MET A 116 2.07 17.31 -9.70
N VAL A 117 0.78 16.98 -9.79
CA VAL A 117 0.13 16.00 -8.91
C VAL A 117 0.70 14.59 -9.15
N GLY A 118 0.94 14.22 -10.41
CA GLY A 118 1.55 12.95 -10.78
C GLY A 118 2.95 12.75 -10.17
N VAL A 119 3.72 13.83 -10.03
CA VAL A 119 5.05 13.83 -9.39
C VAL A 119 4.96 13.95 -7.86
N GLN A 120 3.98 14.69 -7.33
CA GLN A 120 3.82 14.86 -5.88
C GLN A 120 3.46 13.55 -5.16
N ILE A 121 2.62 12.71 -5.76
CA ILE A 121 2.19 11.43 -5.18
C ILE A 121 3.37 10.47 -4.90
N PRO A 122 4.29 10.20 -5.86
CA PRO A 122 5.46 9.36 -5.59
C PRO A 122 6.46 10.00 -4.62
N LEU A 123 6.62 11.33 -4.64
CA LEU A 123 7.50 12.05 -3.70
C LEU A 123 7.04 11.89 -2.26
N LEU A 124 5.74 12.08 -1.99
CA LEU A 124 5.13 11.86 -0.69
C LEU A 124 5.22 10.39 -0.27
N LYS A 125 4.97 9.46 -1.21
CA LYS A 125 5.10 8.02 -0.96
C LYS A 125 6.53 7.64 -0.56
N GLN A 126 7.54 8.17 -1.24
CA GLN A 126 8.95 7.92 -0.91
C GLN A 126 9.31 8.51 0.45
N TYR A 127 8.86 9.72 0.76
CA TYR A 127 9.11 10.38 2.04
C TYR A 127 8.54 9.58 3.23
N PHE A 128 7.28 9.12 3.12
CA PHE A 128 6.65 8.32 4.16
C PHE A 128 7.23 6.90 4.27
N ASN A 129 7.58 6.27 3.15
CA ASN A 129 8.23 4.96 3.16
C ASN A 129 9.57 4.99 3.91
N ASN A 130 10.34 6.07 3.74
CA ASN A 130 11.62 6.24 4.43
C ASN A 130 11.48 6.58 5.93
N ARG A 131 10.34 7.12 6.37
CA ARG A 131 10.09 7.45 7.78
C ARG A 131 9.41 6.33 8.57
N LEU A 132 8.70 5.42 7.91
CA LEU A 132 7.95 4.33 8.55
C LEU A 132 8.65 2.96 8.46
N SER A 133 9.72 2.84 7.66
CA SER A 133 10.62 1.69 7.70
C SER A 133 11.43 1.71 9.00
N TYR A 134 10.90 1.07 10.04
CA TYR A 134 11.64 0.60 11.21
C TYR A 134 11.86 -0.91 11.08
#